data_AF-A0A8W8I8U2-F1
#
_entry.id   AF-A0A8W8I8U2-F1
#
_cell.length_a   1.000
_cell.length_b   1.000
_cell.length_c   1.000
_cell.angle_alpha   90.00
_cell.angle_beta   90.00
_cell.angle_gamma   90.00
#
_symmetry.space_group_name_H-M   'P 1'
#
loop_
_entity.id
_entity.type
_entity.pdbx_description
1 polymer ?
#
loop_
_entity_poly.entity_id
_entity_poly.type
_entity_poly.pdbx_seq_one_letter_code
_entity_poly.pdbx_strand_id
1 'polypeptide(L)'
;GSTTERTRLRSRRDQGDYDYLIISDVAIPVETLEYSKDVPCFVHINVDKTPSAQLSNLSVVDGKYLNASLLKNFDDSVFKILRGIYDVITMPSLTRSDDFIHIKVNKEVKPGHNQAHFTGFEYLGKEQGYIQVEADIKAITKQFRCLLDVSDISRDMISVMRNIFFLLEELRPENIQNSLTFQTFGALIEAGTDETLTWLYDGRSKGSCDKESCNNDQIPEDPKAEGNSSPGTTKELVTILFDFKSGRDFIPAFPIKGILPCLDEWRSRLMESKSFWPSREAIDRIYESEYYVIAKPAIVNPDVRKDFCIGFNNAEMILSSTFSDGQRLCFLLLKSLQKGYLKEFSERLTSYHWKTAFYYTLETTELEMFASHSGIFNALEKVLSFMVTCLEQRFLRHYFINSNLIAHLLEEECRQIISSIQAIISDPVKALDVYFFQEKDDGKLVDQIPNDQIEDLKHQEGDSSRKTHAEAILSLVSRLQIGAGNDSSKFVAAIVDTLAVAVKTEANFDCYANEFCTGILKIIGDYLNTNFRTAEDRKRKLEVFAPILELYLSQSYG
;
A
#
# COMPACT_ATOMS: atom_id res chain seq x y z
N GLY A 1 9.01 -1.61 -0.76
CA GLY A 1 8.58 -2.42 0.40
C GLY A 1 9.38 -3.70 0.49
N SER A 2 9.28 -4.47 1.58
CA SER A 2 10.14 -5.66 1.76
C SER A 2 9.98 -6.74 0.67
N THR A 3 8.83 -6.74 -0.02
CA THR A 3 8.55 -7.58 -1.21
C THR A 3 9.47 -7.23 -2.37
N THR A 4 9.52 -5.95 -2.76
CA THR A 4 10.34 -5.48 -3.91
C THR A 4 11.83 -5.56 -3.61
N GLU A 5 12.22 -5.40 -2.34
CA GLU A 5 13.59 -5.60 -1.87
C GLU A 5 14.05 -7.07 -1.88
N ARG A 6 13.13 -8.03 -2.06
CA ARG A 6 13.35 -9.49 -1.84
C ARG A 6 13.82 -9.81 -0.40
N THR A 7 13.41 -9.00 0.58
CA THR A 7 13.74 -9.15 2.02
C THR A 7 12.53 -9.52 2.89
N ARG A 8 11.38 -9.81 2.27
CA ARG A 8 10.13 -10.18 2.96
C ARG A 8 10.31 -11.50 3.72
N LEU A 9 10.14 -11.43 5.05
CA LEU A 9 9.94 -12.63 5.85
C LEU A 9 8.49 -13.13 5.69
N ARG A 10 8.35 -14.41 5.40
CA ARG A 10 7.08 -15.14 5.36
C ARG A 10 7.13 -16.23 6.43
N SER A 11 6.06 -16.41 7.20
CA SER A 11 5.86 -17.63 7.98
C SER A 11 4.89 -18.56 7.23
N ARG A 12 4.61 -19.74 7.78
CA ARG A 12 3.62 -20.68 7.20
C ARG A 12 2.22 -20.07 7.08
N ARG A 13 1.87 -19.10 7.94
CA ARG A 13 0.52 -18.50 8.04
C ARG A 13 0.49 -16.96 7.92
N ASP A 14 1.64 -16.32 7.69
CA ASP A 14 1.77 -14.87 7.49
C ASP A 14 2.57 -14.60 6.21
N GLN A 15 1.90 -14.06 5.18
CA GLN A 15 2.50 -13.75 3.89
C GLN A 15 3.25 -12.42 3.86
N GLY A 16 3.19 -11.63 4.94
CA GLY A 16 3.81 -10.31 5.08
C GLY A 16 3.08 -9.16 4.39
N ASP A 17 3.59 -7.95 4.61
CA ASP A 17 2.96 -6.69 4.21
C ASP A 17 3.41 -6.24 2.80
N TYR A 18 2.50 -5.63 2.04
CA TYR A 18 2.76 -4.92 0.77
C TYR A 18 2.72 -3.41 1.02
N ASP A 19 3.84 -2.73 0.83
CA ASP A 19 3.93 -1.27 0.99
C ASP A 19 3.66 -0.54 -0.34
N TYR A 20 2.59 0.26 -0.41
CA TYR A 20 2.22 1.09 -1.56
C TYR A 20 2.45 2.57 -1.26
N LEU A 21 3.26 3.24 -2.08
CA LEU A 21 3.46 4.68 -1.99
C LEU A 21 2.46 5.38 -2.92
N ILE A 22 1.60 6.24 -2.38
CA ILE A 22 0.62 7.01 -3.17
C ILE A 22 1.14 8.45 -3.30
N ILE A 23 1.59 8.80 -4.51
CA ILE A 23 2.29 10.05 -4.79
C ILE A 23 1.28 11.16 -5.14
N SER A 24 1.32 12.27 -4.41
CA SER A 24 0.43 13.42 -4.60
C SER A 24 0.65 14.16 -5.92
N ASP A 25 -0.42 14.78 -6.44
CA ASP A 25 -0.37 15.73 -7.56
C ASP A 25 0.43 17.02 -7.25
N VAL A 26 0.79 17.25 -5.98
CA VAL A 26 1.50 18.45 -5.49
C VAL A 26 2.93 18.09 -5.09
N ALA A 27 3.92 18.73 -5.71
CA ALA A 27 5.32 18.59 -5.34
C ALA A 27 5.75 19.67 -4.32
N ILE A 28 6.56 19.28 -3.33
CA ILE A 28 7.09 20.17 -2.29
C ILE A 28 8.50 20.64 -2.69
N PRO A 29 8.72 21.95 -2.93
CA PRO A 29 10.05 22.47 -3.22
C PRO A 29 10.97 22.32 -2.00
N VAL A 30 12.19 21.84 -2.20
CA VAL A 30 13.14 21.51 -1.11
C VAL A 30 13.44 22.70 -0.19
N GLU A 31 13.41 23.92 -0.70
CA GLU A 31 13.65 25.14 0.07
C GLU A 31 12.55 25.42 1.11
N THR A 32 11.33 24.90 0.93
CA THR A 32 10.21 25.04 1.88
C THR A 32 10.42 24.25 3.17
N LEU A 33 11.31 23.24 3.16
CA LEU A 33 11.54 22.36 4.30
C LEU A 33 12.23 23.12 5.46
N GLU A 34 11.67 23.02 6.65
CA GLU A 34 12.27 23.43 7.92
C GLU A 34 12.57 22.17 8.74
N TYR A 35 13.85 21.83 8.84
CA TYR A 35 14.34 20.61 9.49
C TYR A 35 14.22 20.70 11.03
N SER A 36 13.75 19.63 11.66
CA SER A 36 13.78 19.50 13.12
C SER A 36 15.23 19.53 13.63
N LYS A 37 15.47 20.27 14.72
CA LYS A 37 16.81 20.47 15.28
C LYS A 37 17.39 19.18 15.86
N ASP A 38 16.55 18.40 16.54
CA ASP A 38 16.97 17.21 17.27
C ASP A 38 16.97 15.97 16.38
N VAL A 39 16.04 15.92 15.41
CA VAL A 39 15.84 14.78 14.50
C VAL A 39 15.62 15.23 13.04
N PRO A 40 16.64 15.69 12.31
CA PRO A 40 16.51 16.26 10.96
C PRO A 40 15.83 15.40 9.88
N CYS A 41 15.61 14.09 10.08
CA CYS A 41 14.74 13.33 9.17
C CYS A 41 13.26 13.75 9.24
N PHE A 42 12.86 14.52 10.25
CA PHE A 42 11.56 15.16 10.37
C PHE A 42 11.64 16.64 9.99
N VAL A 43 10.61 17.11 9.28
CA VAL A 43 10.52 18.45 8.71
C VAL A 43 9.13 19.04 8.89
N HIS A 44 9.04 20.37 8.98
CA HIS A 44 7.82 21.14 8.75
C HIS A 44 7.92 21.80 7.37
N ILE A 45 6.81 21.88 6.64
CA ILE A 45 6.76 22.46 5.29
C ILE A 45 6.25 23.90 5.41
N ASN A 46 7.13 24.89 5.27
CA ASN A 46 6.76 26.30 5.36
C ASN A 46 6.33 26.84 3.97
N VAL A 47 5.05 27.19 3.83
CA VAL A 47 4.49 27.63 2.54
C VAL A 47 4.93 29.05 2.14
N ASP A 48 5.38 29.88 3.09
CA ASP A 48 5.79 31.27 2.83
C ASP A 48 7.14 31.38 2.12
N LYS A 49 7.98 30.33 2.18
CA LYS A 49 9.35 30.36 1.63
C LYS A 49 9.41 30.38 0.11
N THR A 50 8.39 29.85 -0.56
CA THR A 50 8.31 29.82 -2.02
C THR A 50 6.92 30.28 -2.44
N PRO A 51 6.79 31.30 -3.31
CA PRO A 51 5.51 31.69 -3.91
C PRO A 51 5.05 30.64 -4.94
N SER A 52 4.79 29.42 -4.47
CA SER A 52 4.22 28.33 -5.25
C SER A 52 2.71 28.44 -5.22
N ALA A 53 2.12 28.79 -6.36
CA ALA A 53 0.67 28.83 -6.54
C ALA A 53 -0.02 27.46 -6.32
N GLN A 54 0.76 26.36 -6.25
CA GLN A 54 0.26 25.04 -5.88
C GLN A 54 0.08 24.86 -4.36
N LEU A 55 0.87 25.56 -3.54
CA LEU A 55 0.82 25.45 -2.08
C LEU A 55 -0.10 26.50 -1.42
N SER A 56 -0.28 27.66 -2.05
CA SER A 56 -1.04 28.80 -1.49
C SER A 56 -2.51 28.52 -1.20
N ASN A 57 -3.09 27.47 -1.80
CA ASN A 57 -4.50 27.11 -1.67
C ASN A 57 -4.73 25.88 -0.77
N LEU A 58 -3.69 25.35 -0.15
CA LEU A 58 -3.75 24.14 0.68
C LEU A 58 -4.00 24.47 2.15
N SER A 59 -4.51 23.50 2.91
CA SER A 59 -4.74 23.67 4.36
C SER A 59 -3.42 23.92 5.10
N VAL A 60 -3.38 24.98 5.90
CA VAL A 60 -2.22 25.35 6.71
C VAL A 60 -2.54 25.42 8.21
N VAL A 61 -1.53 25.13 9.02
CA VAL A 61 -1.50 25.22 10.48
C VAL A 61 -0.71 26.46 10.86
N ASP A 62 -1.19 27.18 11.88
CA ASP A 62 -0.59 28.41 12.40
C ASP A 62 -0.41 29.51 11.32
N GLY A 63 -1.12 29.42 10.18
CA GLY A 63 -1.01 30.30 9.02
C GLY A 63 0.27 30.16 8.18
N LYS A 64 1.18 29.25 8.56
CA LYS A 64 2.55 29.15 8.01
C LYS A 64 2.92 27.77 7.46
N TYR A 65 2.47 26.70 8.12
CA TYR A 65 2.94 25.33 7.84
C TYR A 65 1.87 24.49 7.16
N LEU A 66 2.26 23.66 6.19
CA LEU A 66 1.33 22.73 5.54
C LEU A 66 0.72 21.75 6.56
N ASN A 67 -0.59 21.50 6.47
CA ASN A 67 -1.27 20.58 7.39
C ASN A 67 -1.03 19.11 7.00
N ALA A 68 -0.51 18.32 7.93
CA ALA A 68 -0.28 16.89 7.78
C ALA A 68 -1.57 16.08 7.55
N SER A 69 -2.75 16.65 7.86
CA SER A 69 -4.04 16.03 7.53
C SER A 69 -4.24 15.84 6.02
N LEU A 70 -3.60 16.66 5.17
CA LEU A 70 -3.72 16.56 3.71
C LEU A 70 -3.27 15.18 3.19
N LEU A 71 -2.18 14.64 3.75
CA LEU A 71 -1.75 13.27 3.45
C LEU A 71 -2.56 12.26 4.27
N LYS A 72 -2.67 12.42 5.59
CA LYS A 72 -3.32 11.43 6.48
C LYS A 72 -4.74 11.10 6.06
N ASN A 73 -5.50 12.11 5.64
CA ASN A 73 -6.90 11.97 5.26
C ASN A 73 -7.09 11.78 3.74
N PHE A 74 -6.00 11.67 2.95
CA PHE A 74 -6.02 11.65 1.48
C PHE A 74 -6.87 12.79 0.88
N ASP A 75 -6.49 14.04 1.13
CA ASP A 75 -7.31 15.21 0.80
C ASP A 75 -7.43 15.48 -0.72
N ASP A 76 -8.62 15.88 -1.15
CA ASP A 76 -8.97 16.10 -2.56
C ASP A 76 -8.16 17.20 -3.25
N SER A 77 -7.64 18.17 -2.48
CA SER A 77 -6.77 19.21 -3.01
C SER A 77 -5.41 18.69 -3.48
N VAL A 78 -4.98 17.53 -2.96
CA VAL A 78 -3.64 16.94 -3.18
C VAL A 78 -3.66 15.55 -3.85
N PHE A 79 -4.81 14.86 -3.89
CA PHE A 79 -5.00 13.57 -4.58
C PHE A 79 -6.25 13.57 -5.47
N LYS A 80 -6.28 14.40 -6.51
CA LYS A 80 -7.49 14.61 -7.34
C LYS A 80 -7.96 13.32 -7.98
N ILE A 81 -7.04 12.59 -8.62
CA ILE A 81 -7.30 11.32 -9.32
C ILE A 81 -7.15 10.15 -8.35
N LEU A 82 -5.98 10.05 -7.69
CA LEU A 82 -5.61 8.86 -6.90
C LEU A 82 -6.52 8.63 -5.70
N ARG A 83 -7.23 9.65 -5.19
CA ARG A 83 -8.21 9.46 -4.12
C ARG A 83 -9.32 8.49 -4.51
N GLY A 84 -9.79 8.53 -5.76
CA GLY A 84 -10.83 7.62 -6.23
C GLY A 84 -10.34 6.17 -6.26
N ILE A 85 -9.11 5.95 -6.71
CA ILE A 85 -8.48 4.63 -6.76
C ILE A 85 -8.27 4.12 -5.33
N TYR A 86 -7.81 5.01 -4.45
CA TYR A 86 -7.61 4.75 -3.03
C TYR A 86 -8.91 4.34 -2.30
N ASP A 87 -10.00 5.09 -2.50
CA ASP A 87 -11.32 4.79 -1.89
C ASP A 87 -11.84 3.41 -2.33
N VAL A 88 -11.54 3.01 -3.57
CA VAL A 88 -11.84 1.69 -4.11
C VAL A 88 -10.94 0.64 -3.43
N ILE A 89 -9.63 0.62 -3.67
CA ILE A 89 -8.73 -0.46 -3.18
C ILE A 89 -8.69 -0.67 -1.65
N THR A 90 -9.07 0.34 -0.86
CA THR A 90 -9.10 0.24 0.61
C THR A 90 -10.47 -0.13 1.18
N MET A 91 -11.52 -0.22 0.37
CA MET A 91 -12.84 -0.64 0.86
C MET A 91 -12.79 -2.06 1.46
N PRO A 92 -13.47 -2.31 2.59
CA PRO A 92 -13.61 -3.66 3.13
C PRO A 92 -14.38 -4.58 2.17
N SER A 93 -13.95 -5.83 2.05
CA SER A 93 -14.65 -6.85 1.25
C SER A 93 -14.66 -8.20 1.95
N LEU A 94 -15.67 -9.02 1.61
CA LEU A 94 -15.82 -10.40 2.02
C LEU A 94 -16.04 -11.25 0.76
N THR A 95 -15.19 -12.23 0.52
CA THR A 95 -15.28 -13.11 -0.65
C THR A 95 -14.98 -14.56 -0.32
N ARG A 96 -15.23 -15.48 -1.25
CA ARG A 96 -15.14 -16.92 -1.03
C ARG A 96 -14.46 -17.60 -2.20
N SER A 97 -13.23 -18.06 -2.02
CA SER A 97 -12.61 -19.02 -2.93
C SER A 97 -13.17 -20.43 -2.68
N ASP A 98 -12.82 -21.38 -3.55
CA ASP A 98 -13.22 -22.79 -3.43
C ASP A 98 -12.90 -23.38 -2.05
N ASP A 99 -11.73 -23.03 -1.50
CA ASP A 99 -11.21 -23.56 -0.23
C ASP A 99 -11.48 -22.65 0.99
N PHE A 100 -11.61 -21.33 0.82
CA PHE A 100 -11.58 -20.38 1.94
C PHE A 100 -12.50 -19.16 1.81
N ILE A 101 -13.01 -18.69 2.97
CA ILE A 101 -13.55 -17.33 3.09
C ILE A 101 -12.38 -16.36 3.28
N HIS A 102 -12.37 -15.31 2.47
CA HIS A 102 -11.45 -14.18 2.48
C HIS A 102 -12.16 -12.95 3.05
N ILE A 103 -11.47 -12.18 3.89
CA ILE A 103 -11.95 -10.88 4.34
C ILE A 103 -10.84 -9.84 4.31
N LYS A 104 -11.14 -8.66 3.76
CA LYS A 104 -10.28 -7.47 3.74
C LYS A 104 -10.90 -6.42 4.65
N VAL A 105 -10.16 -5.89 5.62
CA VAL A 105 -10.63 -4.84 6.54
C VAL A 105 -9.54 -3.82 6.85
N ASN A 106 -9.93 -2.58 7.09
CA ASN A 106 -9.04 -1.49 7.47
C ASN A 106 -8.67 -1.55 8.96
N LYS A 107 -7.38 -1.36 9.23
CA LYS A 107 -6.75 -1.37 10.56
C LYS A 107 -5.98 -0.07 10.81
N GLU A 108 -6.35 0.64 11.87
CA GLU A 108 -5.71 1.90 12.31
C GLU A 108 -4.46 1.63 13.18
N VAL A 109 -3.52 0.82 12.68
CA VAL A 109 -2.39 0.28 13.48
C VAL A 109 -1.05 1.00 13.21
N LYS A 110 -0.86 1.59 12.03
CA LYS A 110 0.37 2.31 11.64
C LYS A 110 0.02 3.63 10.92
N PRO A 111 0.95 4.60 10.80
CA PRO A 111 0.76 5.80 9.98
C PRO A 111 0.50 5.45 8.51
N GLY A 112 -0.45 6.16 7.88
CA GLY A 112 -1.04 5.77 6.60
C GLY A 112 -2.35 5.01 6.83
N HIS A 113 -2.84 4.33 5.79
CA HIS A 113 -3.99 3.44 5.91
C HIS A 113 -3.54 2.00 5.67
N ASN A 114 -3.89 1.10 6.59
CA ASN A 114 -3.44 -0.29 6.56
C ASN A 114 -4.66 -1.18 6.38
N GLN A 115 -4.64 -2.08 5.40
CA GLN A 115 -5.67 -3.07 5.17
C GLN A 115 -5.11 -4.45 5.52
N ALA A 116 -5.79 -5.18 6.39
CA ALA A 116 -5.49 -6.57 6.70
C ALA A 116 -6.38 -7.49 5.87
N HIS A 117 -5.77 -8.48 5.23
CA HIS A 117 -6.47 -9.54 4.51
C HIS A 117 -6.27 -10.86 5.25
N PHE A 118 -7.37 -11.50 5.64
CA PHE A 118 -7.41 -12.80 6.30
C PHE A 118 -8.05 -13.84 5.37
N THR A 119 -7.57 -15.06 5.43
CA THR A 119 -8.05 -16.20 4.65
C THR A 119 -8.36 -17.36 5.59
N GLY A 120 -9.44 -18.09 5.33
CA GLY A 120 -9.99 -19.08 6.26
C GLY A 120 -10.75 -18.44 7.41
N PHE A 121 -11.39 -17.31 7.15
CA PHE A 121 -12.11 -16.51 8.14
C PHE A 121 -13.26 -17.29 8.81
N GLU A 122 -13.31 -17.20 10.14
CA GLU A 122 -14.42 -17.65 10.98
C GLU A 122 -14.75 -16.59 12.05
N TYR A 123 -16.04 -16.36 12.29
CA TYR A 123 -16.53 -15.36 13.24
C TYR A 123 -17.02 -16.03 14.53
N LEU A 124 -16.52 -15.58 15.69
CA LEU A 124 -16.82 -16.18 17.00
C LEU A 124 -18.01 -15.55 17.76
N GLY A 125 -18.73 -14.60 17.15
CA GLY A 125 -19.96 -14.07 17.73
C GLY A 125 -21.10 -15.10 17.70
N LYS A 126 -21.88 -15.17 18.77
CA LYS A 126 -22.94 -16.19 18.94
C LYS A 126 -24.04 -16.05 17.88
N GLU A 127 -24.40 -17.19 17.30
CA GLU A 127 -25.59 -17.41 16.46
C GLU A 127 -25.83 -16.41 15.34
N GLN A 128 -25.20 -16.64 14.18
CA GLN A 128 -25.83 -16.44 12.88
C GLN A 128 -25.11 -17.27 11.82
N GLY A 129 -25.88 -17.82 10.88
CA GLY A 129 -25.29 -18.49 9.71
C GLY A 129 -24.50 -17.47 8.89
N TYR A 130 -23.35 -17.89 8.35
CA TYR A 130 -22.55 -17.03 7.48
C TYR A 130 -23.41 -16.51 6.34
N ILE A 131 -23.65 -15.19 6.33
CA ILE A 131 -24.32 -14.52 5.22
C ILE A 131 -23.44 -14.73 4.01
N GLN A 132 -23.99 -15.42 3.01
CA GLN A 132 -23.38 -15.57 1.70
C GLN A 132 -23.49 -14.19 1.02
N VAL A 133 -22.50 -13.32 1.27
CA VAL A 133 -22.38 -12.01 0.61
C VAL A 133 -21.96 -12.27 -0.84
N GLU A 134 -22.93 -12.73 -1.63
CA GLU A 134 -22.84 -12.83 -3.06
C GLU A 134 -23.05 -11.41 -3.59
N ALA A 135 -21.95 -10.65 -3.63
CA ALA A 135 -21.91 -9.34 -4.28
C ALA A 135 -22.01 -9.53 -5.80
N ASP A 136 -23.19 -9.94 -6.28
CA ASP A 136 -23.49 -10.24 -7.68
C ASP A 136 -23.02 -9.07 -8.55
N ILE A 137 -22.11 -9.32 -9.49
CA ILE A 137 -21.65 -8.31 -10.44
C ILE A 137 -22.84 -7.66 -11.14
N LYS A 138 -23.95 -8.38 -11.37
CA LYS A 138 -25.18 -7.81 -11.95
C LYS A 138 -25.89 -6.88 -10.97
N ALA A 139 -25.83 -7.11 -9.67
CA ALA A 139 -26.36 -6.21 -8.65
C ALA A 139 -25.53 -4.92 -8.57
N ILE A 140 -24.19 -5.02 -8.46
CA ILE A 140 -23.31 -3.84 -8.46
C ILE A 140 -23.44 -3.09 -9.77
N THR A 141 -23.41 -3.78 -10.91
CA THR A 141 -23.55 -3.18 -12.24
C THR A 141 -24.93 -2.57 -12.46
N LYS A 142 -26.01 -3.12 -11.89
CA LYS A 142 -27.34 -2.51 -11.90
C LYS A 142 -27.38 -1.25 -11.05
N GLN A 143 -26.81 -1.26 -9.84
CA GLN A 143 -26.73 -0.09 -8.98
C GLN A 143 -25.87 1.02 -9.61
N PHE A 144 -24.71 0.66 -10.16
CA PHE A 144 -23.84 1.54 -10.91
C PHE A 144 -24.55 2.15 -12.12
N ARG A 145 -25.33 1.38 -12.91
CA ARG A 145 -26.16 1.92 -14.00
C ARG A 145 -27.19 2.95 -13.48
N CYS A 146 -27.93 2.64 -12.42
CA CYS A 146 -28.92 3.56 -11.85
C CYS A 146 -28.28 4.87 -11.33
N LEU A 147 -27.13 4.77 -10.67
CA LEU A 147 -26.41 5.91 -10.12
C LEU A 147 -25.66 6.72 -11.20
N LEU A 148 -25.15 6.08 -12.25
CA LEU A 148 -24.61 6.74 -13.45
C LEU A 148 -25.65 7.67 -14.10
N ASP A 149 -26.90 7.20 -14.22
CA ASP A 149 -27.98 7.92 -14.87
C ASP A 149 -28.40 9.21 -14.10
N VAL A 150 -27.95 9.38 -12.84
CA VAL A 150 -28.12 10.61 -12.03
C VAL A 150 -26.81 11.34 -11.72
N SER A 151 -25.70 10.95 -12.35
CA SER A 151 -24.37 11.53 -12.10
C SER A 151 -24.01 12.66 -13.07
N ASP A 152 -23.11 13.56 -12.66
CA ASP A 152 -22.52 14.61 -13.51
C ASP A 152 -21.44 14.09 -14.50
N ILE A 153 -21.35 12.76 -14.68
CA ILE A 153 -20.37 12.13 -15.57
C ILE A 153 -20.84 12.29 -17.03
N SER A 154 -19.93 12.72 -17.90
CA SER A 154 -20.18 12.92 -19.32
C SER A 154 -20.56 11.61 -20.03
N ARG A 155 -21.53 11.66 -20.94
CA ARG A 155 -22.07 10.47 -21.62
C ARG A 155 -20.99 9.64 -22.33
N ASP A 156 -19.97 10.29 -22.87
CA ASP A 156 -18.86 9.62 -23.54
C ASP A 156 -17.99 8.85 -22.52
N MET A 157 -17.71 9.44 -21.35
CA MET A 157 -17.00 8.75 -20.26
C MET A 157 -17.84 7.60 -19.68
N ILE A 158 -19.16 7.78 -19.53
CA ILE A 158 -20.09 6.69 -19.15
C ILE A 158 -19.99 5.54 -20.15
N SER A 159 -19.89 5.84 -21.45
CA SER A 159 -19.77 4.83 -22.50
C SER A 159 -18.44 4.08 -22.44
N VAL A 160 -17.31 4.80 -22.31
CA VAL A 160 -15.98 4.21 -22.11
C VAL A 160 -15.98 3.29 -20.89
N MET A 161 -16.50 3.73 -19.74
CA MET A 161 -16.60 2.89 -18.55
C MET A 161 -17.49 1.66 -18.76
N ARG A 162 -18.63 1.80 -19.43
CA ARG A 162 -19.49 0.66 -19.80
C ARG A 162 -18.78 -0.30 -20.77
N ASN A 163 -17.81 0.15 -21.56
CA ASN A 163 -17.00 -0.67 -22.46
C ASN A 163 -15.89 -1.40 -21.69
N ILE A 164 -15.27 -0.77 -20.69
CA ILE A 164 -14.30 -1.39 -19.76
C ILE A 164 -14.95 -2.50 -18.96
N PHE A 165 -16.06 -2.22 -18.24
CA PHE A 165 -16.74 -3.25 -17.45
C PHE A 165 -17.15 -4.46 -18.30
N PHE A 166 -17.59 -4.24 -19.53
CA PHE A 166 -17.96 -5.33 -20.43
C PHE A 166 -16.76 -6.14 -20.98
N LEU A 167 -15.60 -5.50 -21.19
CA LEU A 167 -14.35 -6.21 -21.48
C LEU A 167 -13.98 -7.15 -20.33
N LEU A 168 -14.25 -6.74 -19.09
CA LEU A 168 -13.90 -7.48 -17.88
C LEU A 168 -14.90 -8.59 -17.55
N GLU A 169 -16.21 -8.35 -17.71
CA GLU A 169 -17.28 -9.35 -17.56
C GLU A 169 -17.09 -10.60 -18.46
N GLU A 170 -16.36 -10.46 -19.57
CA GLU A 170 -16.08 -11.56 -20.53
C GLU A 170 -14.65 -12.13 -20.41
N LEU A 171 -13.81 -11.60 -19.51
CA LEU A 171 -12.49 -12.15 -19.18
C LEU A 171 -12.61 -13.15 -18.01
N ARG A 172 -11.88 -14.27 -18.09
CA ARG A 172 -11.91 -15.29 -17.03
C ARG A 172 -11.22 -14.78 -15.75
N PRO A 173 -11.73 -15.09 -14.54
CA PRO A 173 -11.10 -14.69 -13.27
C PRO A 173 -9.62 -15.09 -13.15
N GLU A 174 -9.26 -16.28 -13.64
CA GLU A 174 -7.88 -16.79 -13.69
C GLU A 174 -6.91 -15.86 -14.45
N ASN A 175 -7.38 -15.19 -15.50
CA ASN A 175 -6.58 -14.26 -16.30
C ASN A 175 -6.36 -12.93 -15.55
N ILE A 176 -7.37 -12.49 -14.79
CA ILE A 176 -7.33 -11.25 -13.99
C ILE A 176 -6.39 -11.41 -12.80
N GLN A 177 -6.49 -12.54 -12.09
CA GLN A 177 -5.68 -12.80 -10.89
C GLN A 177 -4.19 -12.95 -11.19
N ASN A 178 -3.82 -13.56 -12.33
CA ASN A 178 -2.41 -13.81 -12.65
C ASN A 178 -1.71 -12.61 -13.32
N SER A 179 -2.45 -11.77 -14.06
CA SER A 179 -1.87 -10.66 -14.83
C SER A 179 -1.72 -9.37 -14.02
N LEU A 180 -0.49 -8.87 -13.91
CA LEU A 180 -0.17 -7.58 -13.28
C LEU A 180 -0.89 -6.40 -13.95
N THR A 181 -1.19 -6.51 -15.25
CA THR A 181 -1.97 -5.58 -16.06
C THR A 181 -3.40 -5.49 -15.54
N PHE A 182 -4.03 -6.66 -15.37
CA PHE A 182 -5.39 -6.76 -14.83
C PHE A 182 -5.44 -6.60 -13.31
N GLN A 183 -4.31 -6.63 -12.59
CA GLN A 183 -4.18 -6.14 -11.22
C GLN A 183 -4.00 -4.60 -11.17
N THR A 184 -3.38 -3.99 -12.19
CA THR A 184 -3.19 -2.53 -12.28
C THR A 184 -4.50 -1.82 -12.64
N PHE A 185 -5.24 -2.34 -13.63
CA PHE A 185 -6.67 -2.04 -13.74
C PHE A 185 -7.48 -2.63 -12.59
N GLY A 186 -6.99 -3.71 -12.00
CA GLY A 186 -7.53 -4.38 -10.81
C GLY A 186 -7.74 -3.44 -9.65
N ALA A 187 -6.92 -2.41 -9.47
CA ALA A 187 -7.19 -1.37 -8.47
C ALA A 187 -8.55 -0.66 -8.66
N LEU A 188 -9.07 -0.61 -9.88
CA LEU A 188 -10.38 -0.06 -10.25
C LEU A 188 -11.53 -1.10 -10.18
N ILE A 189 -11.17 -2.39 -10.10
CA ILE A 189 -12.04 -3.56 -10.35
C ILE A 189 -12.18 -4.43 -9.08
N GLU A 190 -11.09 -4.69 -8.34
CA GLU A 190 -11.05 -5.40 -7.04
C GLU A 190 -12.06 -4.83 -6.03
N ALA A 191 -12.41 -3.55 -6.13
CA ALA A 191 -13.43 -2.91 -5.30
C ALA A 191 -14.55 -2.25 -6.13
N GLY A 192 -14.75 -2.75 -7.35
CA GLY A 192 -16.01 -2.68 -8.07
C GLY A 192 -16.71 -4.04 -8.18
N THR A 193 -15.96 -5.14 -8.16
CA THR A 193 -16.39 -6.49 -8.54
C THR A 193 -15.41 -7.53 -7.96
N ASP A 194 -15.45 -7.79 -6.65
CA ASP A 194 -14.60 -8.83 -6.02
C ASP A 194 -15.16 -10.23 -6.37
N GLU A 195 -14.81 -10.73 -7.56
CA GLU A 195 -15.19 -12.07 -8.04
C GLU A 195 -14.08 -13.09 -7.74
N THR A 196 -14.23 -13.80 -6.62
CA THR A 196 -13.86 -15.21 -6.52
C THR A 196 -15.14 -16.01 -6.51
N LEU A 197 -15.69 -16.37 -7.68
CA LEU A 197 -16.90 -17.21 -7.82
C LEU A 197 -16.97 -17.93 -9.17
N THR A 198 -16.57 -19.21 -9.22
CA THR A 198 -17.18 -20.28 -10.05
C THR A 198 -16.50 -21.60 -9.67
N TRP A 199 -17.14 -22.67 -9.19
CA TRP A 199 -18.38 -23.38 -9.61
C TRP A 199 -19.31 -23.65 -8.39
N LEU A 200 -20.60 -24.04 -8.45
CA LEU A 200 -21.54 -24.41 -9.53
C LEU A 200 -23.03 -24.16 -9.10
N TYR A 201 -23.97 -24.62 -9.92
CA TYR A 201 -25.44 -24.75 -9.72
C TYR A 201 -25.86 -25.58 -8.48
N ASP A 202 -27.04 -25.40 -7.86
CA ASP A 202 -28.37 -25.47 -8.51
C ASP A 202 -29.56 -24.90 -7.69
N GLY A 203 -30.59 -24.35 -8.39
CA GLY A 203 -32.01 -24.50 -7.99
C GLY A 203 -32.79 -23.45 -7.16
N ARG A 204 -33.42 -22.46 -7.84
CA ARG A 204 -34.65 -21.68 -7.44
C ARG A 204 -34.46 -20.67 -6.27
N SER A 205 -35.23 -19.59 -6.07
CA SER A 205 -36.55 -19.15 -6.56
C SER A 205 -36.69 -17.60 -6.58
N LYS A 206 -37.74 -17.07 -7.24
CA LYS A 206 -38.13 -15.64 -7.28
C LYS A 206 -38.67 -15.09 -5.94
N GLY A 207 -38.51 -13.78 -5.72
CA GLY A 207 -39.30 -12.92 -4.81
C GLY A 207 -38.72 -11.51 -4.72
N SER A 208 -39.18 -10.55 -5.53
CA SER A 208 -40.13 -9.48 -5.15
C SER A 208 -39.60 -8.49 -4.10
N CYS A 209 -39.17 -7.31 -4.55
CA CYS A 209 -38.84 -6.18 -3.68
C CYS A 209 -40.11 -5.39 -3.33
N ASP A 210 -40.28 -5.00 -2.08
CA ASP A 210 -41.21 -3.95 -1.66
C ASP A 210 -40.49 -2.90 -0.81
N LYS A 211 -40.94 -1.64 -0.91
CA LYS A 211 -40.38 -0.46 -0.24
C LYS A 211 -41.32 0.02 0.86
N GLU A 212 -40.77 0.64 1.92
CA GLU A 212 -41.33 1.72 2.76
C GLU A 212 -40.48 1.80 4.05
N SER A 213 -40.25 2.93 4.74
CA SER A 213 -40.42 4.37 4.43
C SER A 213 -39.57 5.19 5.41
N CYS A 214 -39.14 6.40 5.05
CA CYS A 214 -38.46 7.33 5.97
C CYS A 214 -39.42 7.92 7.02
N ASN A 215 -38.90 8.39 8.18
CA ASN A 215 -39.19 9.74 8.71
C ASN A 215 -38.45 10.09 10.04
N ASN A 216 -37.69 11.18 9.96
CA ASN A 216 -37.67 12.39 10.82
C ASN A 216 -37.32 12.37 12.33
N ASP A 217 -36.25 13.15 12.60
CA ASP A 217 -36.15 14.29 13.53
C ASP A 217 -36.37 14.11 15.06
N GLN A 218 -35.35 14.49 15.85
CA GLN A 218 -35.29 15.83 16.50
C GLN A 218 -34.00 16.03 17.34
N ILE A 219 -33.47 17.26 17.31
CA ILE A 219 -32.40 17.79 18.19
C ILE A 219 -33.03 18.82 19.15
N PRO A 220 -32.59 18.90 20.42
CA PRO A 220 -32.31 20.22 20.99
C PRO A 220 -30.95 20.36 21.73
N GLU A 221 -30.46 21.59 21.70
CA GLU A 221 -29.19 22.17 22.20
C GLU A 221 -29.02 22.10 23.75
N ASP A 222 -27.84 21.76 24.32
CA ASP A 222 -26.64 22.61 24.66
C ASP A 222 -26.80 23.34 26.04
N PRO A 223 -25.77 23.87 26.76
CA PRO A 223 -24.31 23.74 26.67
C PRO A 223 -23.57 23.35 27.99
N LYS A 224 -22.28 22.96 27.87
CA LYS A 224 -21.15 23.54 28.65
C LYS A 224 -19.80 22.90 28.30
N ALA A 225 -18.80 23.75 28.10
CA ALA A 225 -17.42 23.36 27.78
C ALA A 225 -16.60 23.04 29.03
N GLU A 226 -15.74 22.03 28.95
CA GLU A 226 -14.36 22.07 29.42
C GLU A 226 -13.54 20.96 28.72
N GLY A 227 -12.23 21.15 28.61
CA GLY A 227 -11.41 20.51 27.57
C GLY A 227 -11.31 18.99 27.68
N ASN A 228 -11.76 18.29 26.64
CA ASN A 228 -11.41 16.91 26.34
C ASN A 228 -11.11 16.77 24.85
N SER A 229 -10.19 15.87 24.51
CA SER A 229 -10.18 15.21 23.19
C SER A 229 -11.60 14.75 22.85
N SER A 230 -12.05 14.93 21.60
CA SER A 230 -13.33 14.38 21.13
C SER A 230 -13.48 12.95 21.66
N PRO A 231 -14.61 12.60 22.31
CA PRO A 231 -14.79 11.28 22.88
C PRO A 231 -14.81 10.28 21.73
N GLY A 232 -13.66 9.67 21.48
CA GLY A 232 -13.51 8.67 20.45
C GLY A 232 -14.42 7.51 20.82
N THR A 233 -15.44 7.29 20.00
CA THR A 233 -16.18 6.03 20.00
C THR A 233 -15.14 4.94 19.88
N THR A 234 -14.89 4.23 20.98
CA THR A 234 -13.95 3.12 20.99
C THR A 234 -14.57 2.08 20.08
N LYS A 235 -14.05 1.97 18.84
CA LYS A 235 -14.60 1.05 17.85
C LYS A 235 -14.66 -0.33 18.49
N GLU A 236 -15.87 -0.86 18.62
CA GLU A 236 -16.07 -2.18 19.19
C GLU A 236 -15.24 -3.16 18.37
N LEU A 237 -14.44 -4.01 19.03
CA LEU A 237 -13.58 -4.97 18.37
C LEU A 237 -14.19 -6.37 18.48
N VAL A 238 -14.29 -7.06 17.36
CA VAL A 238 -14.67 -8.47 17.31
C VAL A 238 -13.46 -9.36 17.13
N THR A 239 -13.51 -10.53 17.78
CA THR A 239 -12.46 -11.55 17.68
C THR A 239 -12.77 -12.49 16.52
N ILE A 240 -11.76 -12.72 15.69
CA ILE A 240 -11.86 -13.53 14.48
C ILE A 240 -10.88 -14.69 14.51
N LEU A 241 -11.24 -15.77 13.82
CA LEU A 241 -10.37 -16.90 13.54
C LEU A 241 -9.96 -16.89 12.06
N PHE A 242 -8.72 -17.28 11.77
CA PHE A 242 -8.21 -17.34 10.40
C PHE A 242 -7.06 -18.36 10.23
N ASP A 243 -6.83 -18.80 9.00
CA ASP A 243 -5.75 -19.72 8.63
C ASP A 243 -4.50 -18.98 8.14
N PHE A 244 -4.68 -17.93 7.33
CA PHE A 244 -3.58 -17.11 6.78
C PHE A 244 -3.88 -15.61 6.87
N LYS A 245 -2.84 -14.77 6.96
CA LYS A 245 -2.95 -13.31 6.86
C LYS A 245 -1.92 -12.68 5.92
N SER A 246 -2.25 -11.48 5.45
CA SER A 246 -1.35 -10.55 4.75
C SER A 246 -1.77 -9.10 5.02
N GLY A 247 -0.87 -8.14 4.82
CA GLY A 247 -1.15 -6.71 5.00
C GLY A 247 -0.93 -5.91 3.70
N ARG A 248 -1.65 -4.80 3.54
CA ARG A 248 -1.41 -3.75 2.54
C ARG A 248 -1.30 -2.40 3.27
N ASP A 249 -0.14 -1.76 3.25
CA ASP A 249 0.11 -0.45 3.87
C ASP A 249 0.12 0.63 2.77
N PHE A 250 -0.87 1.53 2.75
CA PHE A 250 -1.00 2.63 1.81
C PHE A 250 -0.47 3.92 2.42
N ILE A 251 0.66 4.39 1.88
CA ILE A 251 1.44 5.51 2.41
C ILE A 251 1.29 6.72 1.48
N PRO A 252 0.44 7.70 1.81
CA PRO A 252 0.33 8.95 1.05
C PRO A 252 1.58 9.81 1.24
N ALA A 253 2.09 10.36 0.14
CA ALA A 253 3.35 11.10 0.13
C ALA A 253 3.32 12.27 -0.85
N PHE A 254 4.01 13.36 -0.53
CA PHE A 254 4.35 14.38 -1.53
C PHE A 254 5.74 14.12 -2.13
N PRO A 255 5.92 14.20 -3.46
CA PRO A 255 7.25 14.21 -4.07
C PRO A 255 8.00 15.51 -3.74
N ILE A 256 9.32 15.39 -3.50
CA ILE A 256 10.19 16.53 -3.24
C ILE A 256 10.79 17.03 -4.56
N LYS A 257 10.69 18.34 -4.80
CA LYS A 257 11.28 19.00 -5.97
C LYS A 257 12.61 19.66 -5.59
N GLY A 258 13.70 19.17 -6.19
CA GLY A 258 15.06 19.63 -5.92
C GLY A 258 15.89 18.57 -5.18
N ILE A 259 17.19 18.84 -5.01
CA ILE A 259 18.13 17.92 -4.34
C ILE A 259 18.15 18.24 -2.85
N LEU A 260 18.02 17.22 -1.99
CA LEU A 260 18.17 17.36 -0.55
C LEU A 260 19.66 17.53 -0.18
N PRO A 261 20.05 18.57 0.61
CA PRO A 261 21.45 18.79 0.97
C PRO A 261 22.13 17.61 1.68
N CYS A 262 21.36 16.78 2.40
CA CYS A 262 21.90 15.58 3.06
C CYS A 262 22.42 14.53 2.07
N LEU A 263 21.97 14.54 0.81
CA LEU A 263 22.44 13.64 -0.24
C LEU A 263 23.80 14.06 -0.77
N ASP A 264 24.09 15.36 -0.83
CA ASP A 264 25.43 15.87 -1.16
C ASP A 264 26.44 15.44 -0.09
N GLU A 265 26.08 15.57 1.20
CA GLU A 265 26.89 15.09 2.32
C GLU A 265 27.10 13.57 2.26
N TRP A 266 26.02 12.81 2.04
CA TRP A 266 26.05 11.34 1.97
C TRP A 266 26.88 10.82 0.80
N ARG A 267 26.70 11.42 -0.40
CA ARG A 267 27.45 11.08 -1.62
C ARG A 267 28.93 11.41 -1.46
N SER A 268 29.27 12.60 -0.95
CA SER A 268 30.65 13.01 -0.74
C SER A 268 31.36 12.07 0.25
N ARG A 269 30.72 11.80 1.40
CA ARG A 269 31.21 10.84 2.41
C ARG A 269 31.55 9.48 1.80
N LEU A 270 30.67 8.92 0.96
CA LEU A 270 30.90 7.62 0.33
C LEU A 270 31.97 7.67 -0.76
N MET A 271 31.93 8.67 -1.65
CA MET A 271 32.85 8.82 -2.78
C MET A 271 34.31 9.01 -2.37
N GLU A 272 34.55 9.65 -1.21
CA GLU A 272 35.85 9.88 -0.59
C GLU A 272 36.32 8.72 0.31
N SER A 273 35.38 7.90 0.81
CA SER A 273 35.69 6.76 1.68
C SER A 273 36.32 5.58 0.93
N LYS A 274 36.97 4.69 1.69
CA LYS A 274 37.34 3.34 1.23
C LYS A 274 36.22 2.31 1.48
N SER A 275 34.96 2.72 1.38
CA SER A 275 33.82 1.84 1.63
C SER A 275 33.78 0.70 0.60
N PHE A 276 33.45 -0.51 1.05
CA PHE A 276 33.25 -1.67 0.16
C PHE A 276 31.89 -1.64 -0.56
N TRP A 277 30.94 -0.88 -0.03
CA TRP A 277 29.54 -0.84 -0.49
C TRP A 277 28.88 0.49 -0.10
N PRO A 278 27.90 1.04 -0.84
CA PRO A 278 27.44 0.61 -2.17
C PRO A 278 28.44 0.99 -3.28
N SER A 279 28.22 0.49 -4.50
CA SER A 279 29.05 0.85 -5.66
C SER A 279 28.81 2.28 -6.13
N ARG A 280 29.73 2.87 -6.90
CA ARG A 280 29.61 4.25 -7.41
C ARG A 280 28.35 4.43 -8.27
N GLU A 281 28.03 3.44 -9.09
CA GLU A 281 26.84 3.42 -9.95
C GLU A 281 25.55 3.40 -9.12
N ALA A 282 25.55 2.70 -7.98
CA ALA A 282 24.42 2.72 -7.05
C ALA A 282 24.32 4.07 -6.30
N ILE A 283 25.44 4.68 -5.93
CA ILE A 283 25.48 6.03 -5.32
C ILE A 283 24.91 7.08 -6.27
N ASP A 284 25.32 7.05 -7.54
CA ASP A 284 24.88 8.00 -8.55
C ASP A 284 23.39 7.80 -8.90
N ARG A 285 22.94 6.55 -9.11
CA ARG A 285 21.51 6.22 -9.27
C ARG A 285 20.65 6.64 -8.08
N ILE A 286 21.19 6.55 -6.86
CA ILE A 286 20.50 7.03 -5.66
C ILE A 286 20.38 8.55 -5.75
N TYR A 287 21.49 9.26 -5.93
CA TYR A 287 21.53 10.72 -5.99
C TYR A 287 20.54 11.31 -7.01
N GLU A 288 20.37 10.65 -8.16
CA GLU A 288 19.44 11.01 -9.23
C GLU A 288 17.97 10.57 -9.00
N SER A 289 17.68 9.76 -7.99
CA SER A 289 16.34 9.24 -7.71
C SER A 289 15.40 10.26 -7.05
N GLU A 290 14.09 10.00 -7.10
CA GLU A 290 13.10 10.82 -6.40
C GLU A 290 13.01 10.50 -4.90
N TYR A 291 12.66 11.52 -4.12
CA TYR A 291 12.45 11.45 -2.67
C TYR A 291 11.09 12.03 -2.30
N TYR A 292 10.58 11.65 -1.13
CA TYR A 292 9.22 11.97 -0.73
C TYR A 292 9.17 12.50 0.71
N VAL A 293 8.12 13.25 1.04
CA VAL A 293 7.74 13.53 2.44
C VAL A 293 6.41 12.85 2.76
N ILE A 294 6.37 12.16 3.90
CA ILE A 294 5.19 11.44 4.42
C ILE A 294 4.72 12.08 5.73
N ALA A 295 3.41 12.10 5.98
CA ALA A 295 2.86 12.64 7.23
C ALA A 295 3.07 11.64 8.39
N LYS A 296 4.10 11.88 9.20
CA LYS A 296 4.51 11.02 10.31
C LYS A 296 4.93 11.88 11.49
N PRO A 297 4.36 11.68 12.70
CA PRO A 297 4.76 12.40 13.91
C PRO A 297 6.25 12.24 14.19
N ALA A 298 6.90 13.31 14.67
CA ALA A 298 8.29 13.27 15.08
C ALA A 298 8.50 12.34 16.29
N ILE A 299 9.61 11.61 16.31
CA ILE A 299 9.96 10.73 17.44
C ILE A 299 10.33 11.51 18.71
N VAL A 300 10.61 12.80 18.58
CA VAL A 300 10.91 13.74 19.67
C VAL A 300 10.04 14.98 19.46
N ASN A 301 9.32 15.41 20.50
CA ASN A 301 8.45 16.60 20.52
C ASN A 301 7.45 16.70 19.34
N PRO A 302 6.56 15.70 19.13
CA PRO A 302 5.66 15.67 17.97
C PRO A 302 4.60 16.79 17.96
N ASP A 303 4.42 17.46 16.81
CA ASP A 303 3.19 18.18 16.45
C ASP A 303 2.50 17.47 15.27
N VAL A 304 1.58 16.58 15.61
CA VAL A 304 0.87 15.71 14.66
C VAL A 304 0.14 16.44 13.52
N ARG A 305 -0.04 17.77 13.63
CA ARG A 305 -0.71 18.62 12.63
C ARG A 305 0.24 19.11 11.55
N LYS A 306 1.55 19.17 11.79
CA LYS A 306 2.55 19.71 10.83
C LYS A 306 3.83 18.88 10.67
N ASP A 307 4.00 17.81 11.43
CA ASP A 307 5.12 16.88 11.28
C ASP A 307 5.04 16.05 10.00
N PHE A 308 6.08 16.15 9.19
CA PHE A 308 6.39 15.25 8.09
C PHE A 308 7.76 14.59 8.30
N CYS A 309 7.99 13.46 7.64
CA CYS A 309 9.24 12.71 7.66
C CYS A 309 9.72 12.48 6.22
N ILE A 310 11.01 12.63 5.95
CA ILE A 310 11.59 12.40 4.63
C ILE A 310 11.71 10.88 4.39
N GLY A 311 11.09 10.39 3.34
CA GLY A 311 11.17 9.00 2.85
C GLY A 311 12.18 8.85 1.72
N PHE A 312 13.11 7.90 1.87
CA PHE A 312 14.15 7.55 0.91
C PHE A 312 13.82 6.25 0.16
N ASN A 313 12.54 5.98 -0.08
CA ASN A 313 12.01 4.69 -0.53
C ASN A 313 12.70 4.16 -1.80
N ASN A 314 12.94 5.03 -2.80
CA ASN A 314 13.64 4.65 -4.03
C ASN A 314 15.11 4.29 -3.76
N ALA A 315 15.79 5.08 -2.94
CA ALA A 315 17.18 4.82 -2.57
C ALA A 315 17.31 3.49 -1.80
N GLU A 316 16.39 3.18 -0.89
CA GLU A 316 16.33 1.90 -0.19
C GLU A 316 16.10 0.70 -1.13
N MET A 317 15.27 0.86 -2.17
CA MET A 317 15.09 -0.16 -3.21
C MET A 317 16.37 -0.34 -4.04
N ILE A 318 17.05 0.75 -4.42
CA ILE A 318 18.32 0.70 -5.15
C ILE A 318 19.37 -0.03 -4.30
N LEU A 319 19.58 0.36 -3.03
CA LEU A 319 20.51 -0.32 -2.12
C LEU A 319 20.17 -1.81 -1.99
N SER A 320 18.92 -2.16 -1.72
CA SER A 320 18.48 -3.57 -1.58
C SER A 320 18.67 -4.40 -2.86
N SER A 321 18.57 -3.77 -4.04
CA SER A 321 18.85 -4.43 -5.32
C SER A 321 20.32 -4.81 -5.50
N THR A 322 21.25 -4.13 -4.83
CA THR A 322 22.69 -4.44 -4.87
C THR A 322 23.12 -5.55 -3.92
N PHE A 323 22.23 -6.05 -3.04
CA PHE A 323 22.57 -7.14 -2.13
C PHE A 323 22.86 -8.44 -2.91
N SER A 324 24.03 -9.03 -2.63
CA SER A 324 24.30 -10.44 -2.95
C SER A 324 23.38 -11.37 -2.16
N ASP A 325 23.26 -12.63 -2.58
CA ASP A 325 22.39 -13.59 -1.88
C ASP A 325 22.88 -13.90 -0.46
N GLY A 326 24.19 -13.87 -0.20
CA GLY A 326 24.74 -14.00 1.15
C GLY A 326 24.42 -12.80 2.06
N GLN A 327 24.48 -11.57 1.52
CA GLN A 327 24.04 -10.36 2.24
C GLN A 327 22.54 -10.39 2.51
N ARG A 328 21.73 -10.80 1.51
CA ARG A 328 20.28 -10.95 1.63
C ARG A 328 19.91 -12.00 2.67
N LEU A 329 20.61 -13.14 2.71
CA LEU A 329 20.44 -14.16 3.75
C LEU A 329 20.81 -13.64 5.14
N CYS A 330 21.94 -12.92 5.28
CA CYS A 330 22.33 -12.27 6.53
C CYS A 330 21.23 -11.34 7.07
N PHE A 331 20.63 -10.52 6.19
CA PHE A 331 19.55 -9.62 6.58
C PHE A 331 18.23 -10.35 6.90
N LEU A 332 17.92 -11.46 6.23
CA LEU A 332 16.78 -12.31 6.57
C LEU A 332 16.95 -12.98 7.94
N LEU A 333 18.15 -13.46 8.28
CA LEU A 333 18.46 -13.97 9.63
C LEU A 333 18.29 -12.88 10.69
N LEU A 334 18.82 -11.67 10.43
CA LEU A 334 18.66 -10.52 11.33
C LEU A 334 17.18 -10.15 11.56
N LYS A 335 16.36 -10.13 10.49
CA LYS A 335 14.92 -9.90 10.63
C LYS A 335 14.21 -11.04 11.38
N SER A 336 14.72 -12.28 11.27
CA SER A 336 14.13 -13.44 11.96
C SER A 336 14.38 -13.36 13.46
N LEU A 337 15.59 -12.97 13.87
CA LEU A 337 15.92 -12.61 15.24
C LEU A 337 15.06 -11.43 15.75
N GLN A 338 14.84 -10.40 14.92
CA GLN A 338 14.03 -9.24 15.28
C GLN A 338 12.55 -9.58 15.50
N LYS A 339 11.95 -10.43 14.66
CA LYS A 339 10.55 -10.85 14.79
C LYS A 339 10.32 -11.96 15.83
N GLY A 340 11.30 -12.84 16.02
CA GLY A 340 11.25 -13.96 16.97
C GLY A 340 11.76 -13.57 18.35
N TYR A 341 13.08 -13.51 18.50
CA TYR A 341 13.74 -13.32 19.80
C TYR A 341 13.55 -11.92 20.39
N LEU A 342 13.65 -10.86 19.57
CA LEU A 342 13.52 -9.46 20.01
C LEU A 342 12.09 -8.91 19.85
N LYS A 343 11.08 -9.79 19.83
CA LYS A 343 9.68 -9.43 19.53
C LYS A 343 9.14 -8.32 20.43
N GLU A 344 9.47 -8.35 21.73
CA GLU A 344 9.05 -7.32 22.69
C GLU A 344 9.57 -5.91 22.36
N PHE A 345 10.72 -5.82 21.71
CA PHE A 345 11.31 -4.55 21.27
C PHE A 345 10.96 -4.19 19.82
N SER A 346 10.20 -5.03 19.10
CA SER A 346 10.04 -4.93 17.64
C SER A 346 9.34 -3.65 17.16
N GLU A 347 8.51 -3.04 18.00
CA GLU A 347 7.87 -1.74 17.74
C GLU A 347 8.84 -0.55 17.93
N ARG A 348 9.79 -0.69 18.86
CA ARG A 348 10.83 0.32 19.16
C ARG A 348 12.01 0.20 18.21
N LEU A 349 12.59 -1.00 18.13
CA LEU A 349 13.59 -1.39 17.12
C LEU A 349 12.92 -2.11 15.93
N THR A 350 12.21 -1.29 15.14
CA THR A 350 11.67 -1.69 13.84
C THR A 350 12.75 -2.23 12.88
N SER A 351 12.31 -2.97 11.85
CA SER A 351 13.22 -3.48 10.80
C SER A 351 14.01 -2.39 10.05
N TYR A 352 13.57 -1.12 10.08
CA TYR A 352 14.30 0.01 9.48
C TYR A 352 15.59 0.35 10.25
N HIS A 353 15.57 0.24 11.58
CA HIS A 353 16.76 0.43 12.42
C HIS A 353 17.81 -0.64 12.12
N TRP A 354 17.38 -1.90 12.02
CA TRP A 354 18.23 -3.02 11.66
C TRP A 354 18.75 -2.95 10.22
N LYS A 355 17.95 -2.46 9.26
CA LYS A 355 18.40 -2.21 7.88
C LYS A 355 19.48 -1.11 7.84
N THR A 356 19.30 -0.05 8.64
CA THR A 356 20.28 1.04 8.77
C THR A 356 21.60 0.54 9.37
N ALA A 357 21.55 -0.24 10.46
CA ALA A 357 22.73 -0.88 11.06
C ALA A 357 23.43 -1.86 10.08
N PHE A 358 22.65 -2.60 9.28
CA PHE A 358 23.19 -3.47 8.25
C PHE A 358 23.93 -2.67 7.17
N TYR A 359 23.35 -1.57 6.66
CA TYR A 359 24.02 -0.71 5.67
C TYR A 359 25.40 -0.20 6.15
N TYR A 360 25.51 0.31 7.38
CA TYR A 360 26.83 0.72 7.93
C TYR A 360 27.80 -0.45 8.11
N THR A 361 27.30 -1.66 8.39
CA THR A 361 28.14 -2.86 8.47
C THR A 361 28.64 -3.30 7.09
N LEU A 362 27.83 -3.13 6.04
CA LEU A 362 28.23 -3.39 4.65
C LEU A 362 29.32 -2.43 4.16
N GLU A 363 29.31 -1.16 4.59
CA GLU A 363 30.37 -0.20 4.24
C GLU A 363 31.77 -0.69 4.64
N THR A 364 31.85 -1.48 5.72
CA THR A 364 33.11 -1.92 6.36
C THR A 364 33.36 -3.43 6.25
N THR A 365 32.59 -4.15 5.42
CA THR A 365 32.70 -5.61 5.28
C THR A 365 32.86 -6.03 3.83
N GLU A 366 34.00 -6.66 3.53
CA GLU A 366 34.32 -7.29 2.24
C GLU A 366 33.23 -8.28 1.80
N LEU A 367 32.93 -8.29 0.50
CA LEU A 367 31.85 -9.10 -0.08
C LEU A 367 32.11 -10.61 0.09
N GLU A 368 33.39 -10.99 0.07
CA GLU A 368 33.92 -12.33 0.27
C GLU A 368 33.49 -12.93 1.62
N MET A 369 33.26 -12.10 2.64
CA MET A 369 32.73 -12.55 3.94
C MET A 369 31.36 -13.23 3.78
N PHE A 370 30.54 -12.80 2.82
CA PHE A 370 29.21 -13.35 2.58
C PHE A 370 29.20 -14.61 1.70
N ALA A 371 30.36 -15.09 1.24
CA ALA A 371 30.48 -16.27 0.36
C ALA A 371 30.36 -17.63 1.10
N SER A 372 30.29 -17.62 2.44
CA SER A 372 30.18 -18.84 3.26
C SER A 372 29.22 -18.66 4.42
N HIS A 373 28.56 -19.73 4.89
CA HIS A 373 27.65 -19.67 6.04
C HIS A 373 28.33 -19.13 7.31
N SER A 374 29.57 -19.57 7.59
CA SER A 374 30.36 -19.06 8.73
C SER A 374 30.63 -17.56 8.62
N GLY A 375 30.98 -17.07 7.42
CA GLY A 375 31.19 -15.65 7.21
C GLY A 375 29.89 -14.82 7.27
N ILE A 376 28.74 -15.39 6.88
CA ILE A 376 27.42 -14.79 7.10
C ILE A 376 27.10 -14.66 8.60
N PHE A 377 27.40 -15.68 9.42
CA PHE A 377 27.25 -15.55 10.88
C PHE A 377 28.19 -14.51 11.48
N ASN A 378 29.45 -14.43 11.03
CA ASN A 378 30.38 -13.39 11.47
C ASN A 378 29.90 -11.98 11.06
N ALA A 379 29.30 -11.84 9.87
CA ALA A 379 28.70 -10.58 9.43
C ALA A 379 27.46 -10.23 10.27
N LEU A 380 26.62 -11.20 10.62
CA LEU A 380 25.48 -11.02 11.52
C LEU A 380 25.94 -10.53 12.91
N GLU A 381 26.98 -11.16 13.48
CA GLU A 381 27.60 -10.72 14.74
C GLU A 381 28.05 -9.26 14.68
N LYS A 382 28.77 -8.85 13.61
CA LYS A 382 29.17 -7.45 13.41
C LYS A 382 27.98 -6.48 13.45
N VAL A 383 26.84 -6.80 12.83
CA VAL A 383 25.64 -5.94 12.85
C VAL A 383 25.05 -5.85 14.26
N LEU A 384 25.02 -6.96 15.00
CA LEU A 384 24.55 -7.00 16.38
C LEU A 384 25.46 -6.17 17.29
N SER A 385 26.78 -6.30 17.17
CA SER A 385 27.75 -5.48 17.90
C SER A 385 27.65 -3.99 17.54
N PHE A 386 27.47 -3.64 16.26
CA PHE A 386 27.25 -2.27 15.83
C PHE A 386 25.98 -1.67 16.47
N MET A 387 24.88 -2.44 16.52
CA MET A 387 23.65 -2.00 17.19
C MET A 387 23.87 -1.81 18.70
N VAL A 388 24.62 -2.68 19.37
CA VAL A 388 25.00 -2.49 20.79
C VAL A 388 25.74 -1.16 20.97
N THR A 389 26.76 -0.87 20.16
CA THR A 389 27.48 0.42 20.23
C THR A 389 26.56 1.62 19.99
N CYS A 390 25.62 1.54 19.03
CA CYS A 390 24.63 2.59 18.82
C CYS A 390 23.70 2.79 20.03
N LEU A 391 23.29 1.70 20.70
CA LEU A 391 22.43 1.77 21.90
C LEU A 391 23.19 2.31 23.12
N GLU A 392 24.45 1.93 23.31
CA GLU A 392 25.32 2.48 24.36
C GLU A 392 25.52 4.00 24.20
N GLN A 393 25.70 4.45 22.95
CA GLN A 393 25.80 5.87 22.61
C GLN A 393 24.44 6.57 22.54
N ARG A 394 23.32 5.82 22.63
CA ARG A 394 21.94 6.26 22.32
C ARG A 394 21.82 7.00 20.98
N PHE A 395 22.64 6.61 19.99
CA PHE A 395 22.74 7.27 18.70
C PHE A 395 22.89 6.25 17.56
N LEU A 396 21.80 6.08 16.80
CA LEU A 396 21.81 5.38 15.50
C LEU A 396 21.58 6.42 14.42
N ARG A 397 22.65 6.80 13.70
CA ARG A 397 22.57 7.74 12.58
C ARG A 397 21.68 7.14 11.49
N HIS A 398 20.76 7.92 10.95
CA HIS A 398 20.02 7.58 9.73
C HIS A 398 21.00 7.52 8.54
N TYR A 399 20.82 6.55 7.64
CA TYR A 399 21.81 6.29 6.59
C TYR A 399 22.09 7.51 5.68
N PHE A 400 21.03 8.13 5.15
CA PHE A 400 21.12 9.28 4.23
C PHE A 400 21.19 10.68 4.87
N ILE A 401 20.82 10.85 6.15
CA ILE A 401 20.71 12.17 6.79
C ILE A 401 21.29 12.14 8.21
N ASN A 402 21.88 13.24 8.68
CA ASN A 402 22.44 13.33 10.03
C ASN A 402 21.34 13.46 11.11
N SER A 403 20.57 12.40 11.32
CA SER A 403 19.47 12.33 12.28
C SER A 403 19.56 11.07 13.11
N ASN A 404 19.28 11.15 14.41
CA ASN A 404 19.28 10.00 15.31
C ASN A 404 17.92 9.28 15.25
N LEU A 405 17.91 8.03 14.80
CA LEU A 405 16.69 7.22 14.69
C LEU A 405 16.15 6.74 16.05
N ILE A 406 17.03 6.59 17.04
CA ILE A 406 16.71 6.06 18.37
C ILE A 406 16.70 7.13 19.46
N ALA A 407 16.60 8.42 19.09
CA ALA A 407 16.59 9.57 20.00
C ALA A 407 15.48 9.52 21.09
N HIS A 408 14.47 8.68 20.87
CA HIS A 408 13.31 8.50 21.75
C HIS A 408 13.47 7.38 22.78
N LEU A 409 14.53 6.56 22.69
CA LEU A 409 14.75 5.45 23.62
C LEU A 409 15.37 5.93 24.93
N LEU A 410 14.82 5.44 26.04
CA LEU A 410 15.35 5.68 27.37
C LEU A 410 16.58 4.80 27.65
N GLU A 411 17.39 5.19 28.64
CA GLU A 411 18.61 4.46 28.99
C GLU A 411 18.33 3.03 29.47
N GLU A 412 17.24 2.84 30.22
CA GLU A 412 16.79 1.54 30.71
C GLU A 412 16.39 0.62 29.55
N GLU A 413 15.58 1.13 28.61
CA GLU A 413 15.17 0.40 27.40
C GLU A 413 16.41 0.00 26.58
N CYS A 414 17.37 0.91 26.38
CA CYS A 414 18.63 0.60 25.70
C CYS A 414 19.39 -0.53 26.40
N ARG A 415 19.46 -0.53 27.73
CA ARG A 415 20.17 -1.58 28.50
C ARG A 415 19.49 -2.96 28.38
N GLN A 416 18.15 -2.99 28.41
CA GLN A 416 17.37 -4.21 28.22
C GLN A 416 17.55 -4.80 26.81
N ILE A 417 17.54 -3.94 25.79
CA ILE A 417 17.80 -4.31 24.40
C ILE A 417 19.25 -4.83 24.24
N ILE A 418 20.25 -4.12 24.79
CA ILE A 418 21.67 -4.55 24.74
C ILE A 418 21.85 -5.93 25.35
N SER A 419 21.29 -6.18 26.54
CA SER A 419 21.32 -7.49 27.21
C SER A 419 20.74 -8.60 26.31
N SER A 420 19.62 -8.30 25.65
CA SER A 420 18.95 -9.23 24.74
C SER A 420 19.76 -9.51 23.48
N ILE A 421 20.43 -8.50 22.91
CA ILE A 421 21.35 -8.65 21.78
C ILE A 421 22.60 -9.45 22.18
N GLN A 422 23.15 -9.21 23.38
CA GLN A 422 24.31 -9.96 23.90
C GLN A 422 23.97 -11.45 24.13
N ALA A 423 22.74 -11.77 24.52
CA ALA A 423 22.27 -13.15 24.57
C ALA A 423 22.23 -13.81 23.18
N ILE A 424 21.80 -13.09 22.13
CA ILE A 424 21.85 -13.57 20.74
C ILE A 424 23.29 -13.80 20.29
N ILE A 425 24.21 -12.87 20.57
CA ILE A 425 25.64 -13.02 20.22
C ILE A 425 26.25 -14.26 20.91
N SER A 426 25.82 -14.55 22.14
CA SER A 426 26.31 -15.69 22.93
C SER A 426 25.81 -17.05 22.43
N ASP A 427 24.59 -17.13 21.88
CA ASP A 427 23.99 -18.36 21.34
C ASP A 427 23.01 -18.03 20.19
N PRO A 428 23.52 -17.74 18.98
CA PRO A 428 22.69 -17.29 17.86
C PRO A 428 21.81 -18.39 17.28
N VAL A 429 22.17 -19.67 17.48
CA VAL A 429 21.37 -20.82 17.02
C VAL A 429 20.10 -20.92 17.86
N LYS A 430 20.22 -20.94 19.19
CA LYS A 430 19.08 -20.96 20.10
C LYS A 430 18.19 -19.72 19.96
N ALA A 431 18.77 -18.56 19.63
CA ALA A 431 17.99 -17.36 19.37
C ALA A 431 17.16 -17.46 18.08
N LEU A 432 17.67 -18.14 17.05
CA LEU A 432 16.96 -18.41 15.80
C LEU A 432 15.89 -19.51 15.94
N ASP A 433 16.04 -20.45 16.88
CA ASP A 433 15.04 -21.51 17.13
C ASP A 433 13.64 -20.93 17.34
N VAL A 434 13.50 -19.77 18.00
CA VAL A 434 12.21 -19.08 18.21
C VAL A 434 11.45 -18.80 16.91
N TYR A 435 12.15 -18.62 15.79
CA TYR A 435 11.54 -18.36 14.48
C TYR A 435 11.31 -19.64 13.65
N PHE A 436 12.14 -20.68 13.86
CA PHE A 436 12.06 -21.94 13.12
C PHE A 436 11.30 -23.06 13.85
N PHE A 437 11.00 -22.87 15.14
CA PHE A 437 10.21 -23.81 15.91
C PHE A 437 8.81 -23.93 15.32
N GLN A 438 8.46 -25.14 14.88
CA GLN A 438 7.09 -25.45 14.54
C GLN A 438 6.28 -25.55 15.83
N GLU A 439 5.47 -24.53 16.11
CA GLU A 439 4.22 -24.76 16.85
C GLU A 439 3.53 -25.99 16.25
N LYS A 440 2.88 -26.79 17.10
CA LYS A 440 2.08 -27.92 16.60
C LYS A 440 0.87 -27.33 15.85
N ASP A 441 0.01 -28.19 15.30
CA ASP A 441 -1.10 -27.70 14.47
C ASP A 441 -2.21 -27.10 15.36
N ASP A 442 -1.94 -25.88 15.84
CA ASP A 442 -2.61 -25.21 16.94
C ASP A 442 -3.86 -24.46 16.43
N GLY A 443 -4.75 -25.19 15.76
CA GLY A 443 -6.06 -24.70 15.29
C GLY A 443 -5.97 -23.50 14.35
N LYS A 444 -6.98 -22.62 14.40
CA LYS A 444 -6.99 -21.32 13.71
C LYS A 444 -6.32 -20.23 14.54
N LEU A 445 -5.67 -19.28 13.88
CA LEU A 445 -5.07 -18.11 14.50
C LEU A 445 -6.14 -17.10 14.91
N VAL A 446 -5.83 -16.27 15.91
CA VAL A 446 -6.75 -15.26 16.48
C VAL A 446 -6.26 -13.83 16.17
N ASP A 447 -7.16 -12.95 15.74
CA ASP A 447 -6.91 -11.51 15.62
C ASP A 447 -8.20 -10.74 16.00
N GLN A 448 -8.10 -9.42 16.15
CA GLN A 448 -9.21 -8.50 16.40
C GLN A 448 -9.36 -7.52 15.23
N ILE A 449 -10.62 -7.21 14.89
CA ILE A 449 -10.98 -6.26 13.83
C ILE A 449 -12.16 -5.38 14.27
N PRO A 450 -12.35 -4.19 13.70
CA PRO A 450 -13.48 -3.33 14.01
C PRO A 450 -14.84 -3.95 13.63
N ASN A 451 -15.81 -3.87 14.54
CA ASN A 451 -17.17 -4.43 14.39
C ASN A 451 -18.02 -3.64 13.39
N ASP A 452 -17.81 -2.32 13.29
CA ASP A 452 -18.46 -1.44 12.31
C ASP A 452 -18.31 -1.98 10.88
N GLN A 453 -17.08 -2.36 10.51
CA GLN A 453 -16.78 -2.95 9.21
C GLN A 453 -17.37 -4.36 9.02
N ILE A 454 -17.58 -5.13 10.09
CA ILE A 454 -18.24 -6.44 10.01
C ILE A 454 -19.75 -6.30 9.83
N GLU A 455 -20.39 -5.39 10.56
CA GLU A 455 -21.80 -5.08 10.36
C GLU A 455 -22.04 -4.47 8.97
N ASP A 456 -21.20 -3.53 8.53
CA ASP A 456 -21.29 -2.97 7.16
C ASP A 456 -21.15 -4.04 6.06
N LEU A 457 -20.37 -5.10 6.28
CA LEU A 457 -20.28 -6.24 5.36
C LEU A 457 -21.51 -7.17 5.43
N LYS A 458 -22.15 -7.32 6.59
CA LYS A 458 -23.38 -8.12 6.76
C LYS A 458 -24.61 -7.45 6.10
N HIS A 459 -24.72 -6.13 6.18
CA HIS A 459 -25.91 -5.37 5.73
C HIS A 459 -25.85 -4.91 4.26
N GLN A 460 -25.01 -5.54 3.42
CA GLN A 460 -24.89 -5.17 1.99
C GLN A 460 -26.11 -5.55 1.13
N GLU A 461 -27.04 -6.38 1.63
CA GLU A 461 -28.35 -6.57 0.98
C GLU A 461 -29.27 -5.38 1.24
N GLY A 462 -29.46 -4.55 0.20
CA GLY A 462 -30.66 -3.71 0.05
C GLY A 462 -30.61 -2.28 0.61
N ASP A 463 -29.56 -1.88 1.33
CA ASP A 463 -29.43 -0.49 1.81
C ASP A 463 -28.90 0.45 0.71
N SER A 464 -29.83 1.18 0.08
CA SER A 464 -29.52 2.17 -0.97
C SER A 464 -29.02 3.52 -0.42
N SER A 465 -28.65 3.61 0.86
CA SER A 465 -28.21 4.86 1.51
C SER A 465 -26.75 4.91 1.95
N ARG A 466 -25.95 3.86 1.67
CA ARG A 466 -24.53 3.76 2.03
C ARG A 466 -23.60 3.74 0.81
N LYS A 467 -22.34 4.11 1.03
CA LYS A 467 -21.22 3.97 0.07
C LYS A 467 -20.98 2.50 -0.31
N THR A 468 -21.77 2.02 -1.25
CA THR A 468 -21.59 0.73 -1.92
C THR A 468 -20.38 0.77 -2.84
N HIS A 469 -19.94 -0.41 -3.32
CA HIS A 469 -18.89 -0.51 -4.33
C HIS A 469 -19.20 0.36 -5.56
N ALA A 470 -20.48 0.43 -5.97
CA ALA A 470 -20.92 1.31 -7.07
C ALA A 470 -20.63 2.80 -6.81
N GLU A 471 -20.80 3.30 -5.58
CA GLU A 471 -20.49 4.70 -5.22
C GLU A 471 -18.98 4.98 -5.21
N ALA A 472 -18.16 4.02 -4.76
CA ALA A 472 -16.71 4.12 -4.82
C ALA A 472 -16.22 4.18 -6.29
N ILE A 473 -16.75 3.31 -7.16
CA ILE A 473 -16.50 3.37 -8.61
C ILE A 473 -16.92 4.74 -9.19
N LEU A 474 -18.08 5.29 -8.81
CA LEU A 474 -18.55 6.57 -9.34
C LEU A 474 -17.69 7.76 -8.91
N SER A 475 -17.27 7.78 -7.64
CA SER A 475 -16.28 8.74 -7.13
C SER A 475 -15.02 8.69 -8.00
N LEU A 476 -14.53 7.49 -8.29
CA LEU A 476 -13.37 7.25 -9.15
C LEU A 476 -13.58 7.71 -10.59
N VAL A 477 -14.69 7.36 -11.25
CA VAL A 477 -14.97 7.81 -12.63
C VAL A 477 -15.12 9.33 -12.71
N SER A 478 -15.80 9.95 -11.75
CA SER A 478 -15.93 11.41 -11.67
C SER A 478 -14.56 12.10 -11.52
N ARG A 479 -13.69 11.57 -10.65
CA ARG A 479 -12.31 12.06 -10.45
C ARG A 479 -11.42 11.87 -11.67
N LEU A 480 -11.52 10.73 -12.35
CA LEU A 480 -10.82 10.47 -13.61
C LEU A 480 -11.27 11.44 -14.72
N GLN A 481 -12.57 11.74 -14.80
CA GLN A 481 -13.10 12.76 -15.71
C GLN A 481 -12.55 14.16 -15.40
N ILE A 482 -12.48 14.56 -14.13
CA ILE A 482 -11.85 15.81 -13.70
C ILE A 482 -10.37 15.84 -14.11
N GLY A 483 -9.63 14.76 -13.85
CA GLY A 483 -8.22 14.62 -14.21
C GLY A 483 -7.96 14.68 -15.72
N ALA A 484 -8.83 14.07 -16.53
CA ALA A 484 -8.78 14.15 -17.99
C ALA A 484 -9.21 15.53 -18.54
N GLY A 485 -9.81 16.39 -17.71
CA GLY A 485 -10.37 17.68 -18.15
C GLY A 485 -11.60 17.51 -19.04
N ASN A 486 -12.45 16.52 -18.75
CA ASN A 486 -13.59 16.07 -19.58
C ASN A 486 -13.23 15.53 -20.97
N ASP A 487 -11.95 15.24 -21.24
CA ASP A 487 -11.49 14.70 -22.52
C ASP A 487 -11.39 13.16 -22.46
N SER A 488 -12.40 12.48 -23.00
CA SER A 488 -12.44 11.02 -23.04
C SER A 488 -11.25 10.39 -23.78
N SER A 489 -10.66 11.09 -24.75
CA SER A 489 -9.51 10.58 -25.51
C SER A 489 -8.26 10.44 -24.64
N LYS A 490 -8.06 11.34 -23.66
CA LYS A 490 -6.95 11.24 -22.68
C LYS A 490 -7.15 10.09 -21.72
N PHE A 491 -8.40 9.82 -21.31
CA PHE A 491 -8.69 8.68 -20.45
C PHE A 491 -8.46 7.35 -21.20
N VAL A 492 -8.91 7.25 -22.45
CA VAL A 492 -8.61 6.07 -23.30
C VAL A 492 -7.12 5.92 -23.56
N ALA A 493 -6.38 7.01 -23.81
CA ALA A 493 -4.92 6.96 -23.96
C ALA A 493 -4.24 6.44 -22.68
N ALA A 494 -4.58 6.98 -21.51
CA ALA A 494 -4.06 6.52 -20.23
C ALA A 494 -4.36 5.03 -19.97
N ILE A 495 -5.54 4.54 -20.38
CA ILE A 495 -5.88 3.11 -20.31
C ILE A 495 -4.96 2.29 -21.22
N VAL A 496 -4.85 2.68 -22.49
CA VAL A 496 -4.04 1.96 -23.49
C VAL A 496 -2.55 1.95 -23.12
N ASP A 497 -2.03 3.06 -22.60
CA ASP A 497 -0.64 3.17 -22.13
C ASP A 497 -0.38 2.31 -20.88
N THR A 498 -1.34 2.25 -19.95
CA THR A 498 -1.25 1.37 -18.77
C THR A 498 -1.23 -0.11 -19.18
N LEU A 499 -2.07 -0.51 -20.14
CA LEU A 499 -2.02 -1.86 -20.73
C LEU A 499 -0.64 -2.13 -21.34
N ALA A 500 -0.10 -1.19 -22.14
CA ALA A 500 1.19 -1.35 -22.81
C ALA A 500 2.39 -1.46 -21.86
N VAL A 501 2.40 -0.68 -20.77
CA VAL A 501 3.44 -0.75 -19.73
C VAL A 501 3.39 -2.08 -18.99
N ALA A 502 2.20 -2.55 -18.63
CA ALA A 502 2.06 -3.79 -17.90
C ALA A 502 2.30 -5.03 -18.78
N VAL A 503 1.94 -4.98 -20.07
CA VAL A 503 2.41 -5.94 -21.10
C VAL A 503 3.93 -6.06 -21.09
N LYS A 504 4.62 -4.92 -21.16
CA LYS A 504 6.08 -4.86 -21.15
C LYS A 504 6.68 -5.38 -19.84
N THR A 505 5.94 -5.34 -18.75
CA THR A 505 6.38 -5.81 -17.43
C THR A 505 6.19 -7.32 -17.25
N GLU A 506 5.08 -7.89 -17.74
CA GLU A 506 4.78 -9.33 -17.65
C GLU A 506 5.49 -10.15 -18.73
N ALA A 507 5.33 -9.76 -19.99
CA ALA A 507 5.85 -10.50 -21.14
C ALA A 507 7.30 -10.12 -21.51
N ASN A 508 7.90 -9.15 -20.79
CA ASN A 508 9.16 -8.50 -21.18
C ASN A 508 9.14 -7.98 -22.64
N PHE A 509 7.97 -7.54 -23.12
CA PHE A 509 7.70 -7.29 -24.53
C PHE A 509 7.27 -5.83 -24.78
N ASP A 510 8.02 -5.10 -25.61
CA ASP A 510 7.69 -3.71 -25.90
C ASP A 510 6.60 -3.58 -26.97
N CYS A 511 5.38 -3.25 -26.55
CA CYS A 511 4.22 -3.05 -27.44
C CYS A 511 4.46 -2.03 -28.56
N TYR A 512 5.18 -0.93 -28.27
CA TYR A 512 5.36 0.17 -29.21
C TYR A 512 6.50 -0.09 -30.20
N ALA A 513 7.38 -1.05 -29.90
CA ALA A 513 8.41 -1.53 -30.81
C ALA A 513 7.91 -2.58 -31.81
N ASN A 514 6.65 -3.02 -31.70
CA ASN A 514 6.08 -4.09 -32.52
C ASN A 514 4.74 -3.70 -33.17
N GLU A 515 4.66 -3.78 -34.50
CA GLU A 515 3.45 -3.38 -35.25
C GLU A 515 2.21 -4.21 -34.91
N PHE A 516 2.35 -5.49 -34.56
CA PHE A 516 1.22 -6.34 -34.17
C PHE A 516 0.61 -5.87 -32.85
N CYS A 517 1.43 -5.68 -31.81
CA CYS A 517 0.96 -5.20 -30.51
C CYS A 517 0.49 -3.74 -30.54
N THR A 518 1.15 -2.88 -31.32
CA THR A 518 0.66 -1.52 -31.59
C THR A 518 -0.71 -1.55 -32.29
N GLY A 519 -0.93 -2.51 -33.20
CA GLY A 519 -2.24 -2.79 -33.79
C GLY A 519 -3.29 -3.19 -32.75
N ILE A 520 -2.97 -4.11 -31.84
CA ILE A 520 -3.87 -4.55 -30.76
C ILE A 520 -4.26 -3.38 -29.86
N LEU A 521 -3.29 -2.61 -29.36
CA LEU A 521 -3.51 -1.44 -28.51
C LEU A 521 -4.42 -0.40 -29.20
N LYS A 522 -4.21 -0.17 -30.49
CA LYS A 522 -5.09 0.69 -31.29
C LYS A 522 -6.52 0.14 -31.35
N ILE A 523 -6.70 -1.14 -31.63
CA ILE A 523 -8.03 -1.76 -31.73
C ILE A 523 -8.76 -1.69 -30.37
N ILE A 524 -8.04 -1.85 -29.24
CA ILE A 524 -8.58 -1.64 -27.89
C ILE A 524 -9.00 -0.18 -27.69
N GLY A 525 -8.16 0.79 -28.07
CA GLY A 525 -8.51 2.21 -28.03
C GLY A 525 -9.73 2.58 -28.88
N ASP A 526 -9.83 2.02 -30.09
CA ASP A 526 -10.97 2.20 -30.99
C ASP A 526 -12.27 1.60 -30.39
N TYR A 527 -12.18 0.42 -29.75
CA TYR A 527 -13.30 -0.19 -29.03
C TYR A 527 -13.79 0.65 -27.85
N LEU A 528 -12.85 1.14 -27.01
CA LEU A 528 -13.19 1.96 -25.86
C LEU A 528 -13.90 3.25 -26.26
N ASN A 529 -13.48 3.88 -27.36
CA ASN A 529 -14.13 5.06 -27.95
C ASN A 529 -15.47 4.77 -28.67
N THR A 530 -15.89 3.50 -28.83
CA THR A 530 -17.09 3.17 -29.62
C THR A 530 -18.36 3.15 -28.78
N ASN A 531 -19.35 3.94 -29.21
CA ASN A 531 -20.71 3.93 -28.66
C ASN A 531 -21.56 2.81 -29.31
N PHE A 532 -21.75 1.69 -28.61
CA PHE A 532 -22.54 0.54 -29.09
C PHE A 532 -24.05 0.74 -28.91
N ARG A 533 -24.85 0.16 -29.81
CA ARG A 533 -26.32 0.30 -29.79
C ARG A 533 -27.06 -0.77 -28.97
N THR A 534 -26.47 -1.95 -28.83
CA THR A 534 -27.03 -3.08 -28.05
C THR A 534 -25.92 -3.87 -27.38
N ALA A 535 -26.26 -4.68 -26.38
CA ALA A 535 -25.32 -5.61 -25.75
C ALA A 535 -24.78 -6.64 -26.75
N GLU A 536 -25.62 -7.17 -27.65
CA GLU A 536 -25.23 -8.11 -28.69
C GLU A 536 -24.26 -7.50 -29.74
N ASP A 537 -24.43 -6.24 -30.14
CA ASP A 537 -23.46 -5.55 -31.04
C ASP A 537 -22.10 -5.40 -30.35
N ARG A 538 -22.11 -5.10 -29.05
CA ARG A 538 -20.89 -5.03 -28.23
C ARG A 538 -20.24 -6.41 -28.10
N LYS A 539 -20.99 -7.45 -27.70
CA LYS A 539 -20.48 -8.83 -27.54
C LYS A 539 -19.87 -9.37 -28.83
N ARG A 540 -20.60 -9.25 -29.95
CA ARG A 540 -20.12 -9.70 -31.27
C ARG A 540 -18.83 -9.00 -31.71
N LYS A 541 -18.64 -7.73 -31.33
CA LYS A 541 -17.39 -7.03 -31.60
C LYS A 541 -16.29 -7.46 -30.63
N LEU A 542 -16.61 -7.73 -29.36
CA LEU A 542 -15.67 -8.27 -28.36
C LEU A 542 -15.12 -9.64 -28.73
N GLU A 543 -15.91 -10.50 -29.38
CA GLU A 543 -15.49 -11.82 -29.88
C GLU A 543 -14.30 -11.73 -30.87
N VAL A 544 -14.05 -10.57 -31.48
CA VAL A 544 -12.86 -10.30 -32.31
C VAL A 544 -11.60 -10.10 -31.45
N PHE A 545 -11.75 -9.67 -30.21
CA PHE A 545 -10.66 -9.35 -29.27
C PHE A 545 -10.29 -10.55 -28.39
N ALA A 546 -11.25 -11.38 -27.99
CA ALA A 546 -11.01 -12.46 -27.03
C ALA A 546 -9.86 -13.41 -27.45
N PRO A 547 -9.75 -13.88 -28.71
CA PRO A 547 -8.62 -14.71 -29.14
C PRO A 547 -7.29 -13.94 -29.16
N ILE A 548 -7.33 -12.62 -29.35
CA ILE A 548 -6.14 -11.75 -29.39
C ILE A 548 -5.61 -11.50 -27.98
N LEU A 549 -6.51 -11.25 -27.01
CA LEU A 549 -6.20 -11.16 -25.59
C LEU A 549 -5.73 -12.51 -25.03
N GLU A 550 -6.38 -13.63 -25.38
CA GLU A 550 -5.89 -14.98 -25.04
C GLU A 550 -4.50 -15.23 -25.65
N LEU A 551 -4.26 -14.91 -26.94
CA LEU A 551 -2.95 -15.10 -27.55
C LEU A 551 -1.86 -14.25 -26.87
N TYR A 552 -2.19 -12.98 -26.60
CA TYR A 552 -1.32 -12.04 -25.93
C TYR A 552 -0.96 -12.51 -24.50
N LEU A 553 -1.96 -12.88 -23.70
CA LEU A 553 -1.75 -13.44 -22.35
C LEU A 553 -1.02 -14.79 -22.37
N SER A 554 -1.27 -15.64 -23.38
CA SER A 554 -0.61 -16.94 -23.53
C SER A 554 0.86 -16.86 -23.95
N GLN A 555 1.33 -15.73 -24.49
CA GLN A 555 2.76 -15.53 -24.80
C GLN A 555 3.52 -14.81 -23.66
N SER A 556 2.82 -14.19 -22.71
CA SER A 556 3.41 -13.71 -21.46
C SER A 556 3.90 -14.84 -20.54
N TYR A 557 3.39 -16.07 -20.74
CA TYR A 557 3.74 -17.25 -19.96
C TYR A 557 4.24 -18.37 -20.89
N GLY A 558 5.57 -18.52 -20.96
CA GLY A 558 6.21 -19.69 -21.59
C GLY A 558 6.12 -20.95 -20.73
#